data_AF-R6X0I7-F1
#
_entry.id   AF-R6X0I7-F1
#
_cell.length_a   1.000
_cell.length_b   1.000
_cell.length_c   1.000
_cell.angle_alpha   90.00
_cell.angle_beta   90.00
_cell.angle_gamma   90.00
#
_symmetry.space_group_name_H-M   'P 1'
#
loop_
_entity.id
_entity.type
_entity.pdbx_description
1 polymer ?
#
loop_
_entity_poly.entity_id
_entity_poly.type
_entity_poly.pdbx_seq_one_letter_code
_entity_poly.pdbx_strand_id
1 'polypeptide(L)'
;MNLRDIKKDIEYVIGAFIDDCSLFSALNQKADDEALGGLFDEAVKLYNDLRDKVNAKVEGKKSAYYAGIRQELLEKTDAMYQKLSELIKATAK
;
A
#
# COMPACT_ATOMS: atom_id res chain seq x y z
N MET A 1 -11.99 9.86 -13.24
CA MET A 1 -11.13 8.67 -13.04
C MET A 1 -11.76 7.49 -13.73
N ASN A 2 -10.97 6.69 -14.45
CA ASN A 2 -11.44 5.48 -15.13
C ASN A 2 -10.78 4.23 -14.52
N LEU A 3 -11.20 3.05 -15.02
CA LEU A 3 -10.72 1.75 -14.55
C LEU A 3 -9.19 1.58 -14.72
N ARG A 4 -8.63 2.07 -15.82
CA ARG A 4 -7.19 1.99 -16.09
C ARG A 4 -6.40 2.88 -15.13
N ASP A 5 -6.90 4.07 -14.83
CA ASP A 5 -6.23 5.02 -13.93
C ASP A 5 -6.11 4.41 -12.51
N ILE A 6 -7.21 3.95 -11.93
CA ILE A 6 -7.21 3.43 -10.55
C ILE A 6 -6.36 2.16 -10.41
N LYS A 7 -6.32 1.30 -11.45
CA LYS A 7 -5.44 0.12 -11.45
C LYS A 7 -3.97 0.52 -11.40
N LYS A 8 -3.59 1.54 -12.18
CA LYS A 8 -2.22 2.06 -12.18
C LYS A 8 -1.87 2.72 -10.85
N ASP A 9 -2.80 3.45 -10.23
CA ASP A 9 -2.53 4.05 -8.93
C ASP A 9 -2.27 2.99 -7.86
N ILE A 10 -3.09 1.93 -7.83
CA ILE A 10 -2.91 0.81 -6.88
C ILE A 10 -1.54 0.15 -7.10
N GLU A 11 -1.20 -0.17 -8.35
CA GLU A 11 0.09 -0.79 -8.71
C GLU A 11 1.28 0.13 -8.33
N TYR A 12 1.18 1.42 -8.61
CA TYR A 12 2.25 2.39 -8.35
C TYR A 12 2.44 2.66 -6.85
N VAL A 13 1.37 2.96 -6.12
CA VAL A 13 1.45 3.36 -4.71
C VAL A 13 1.89 2.19 -3.83
N ILE A 14 1.30 1.00 -4.03
CA ILE A 14 1.68 -0.18 -3.24
C ILE A 14 3.07 -0.66 -3.65
N GLY A 15 3.40 -0.63 -4.95
CA GLY A 15 4.74 -0.95 -5.44
C GLY A 15 5.82 -0.07 -4.81
N ALA A 16 5.60 1.25 -4.79
CA ALA A 16 6.52 2.19 -4.15
C ALA A 16 6.72 1.89 -2.65
N PHE A 17 5.65 1.56 -1.92
CA PHE A 17 5.76 1.19 -0.51
C PHE A 17 6.58 -0.10 -0.29
N ILE A 18 6.39 -1.11 -1.14
CA ILE A 18 7.15 -2.37 -1.10
C ILE A 18 8.64 -2.11 -1.42
N ASP A 19 8.93 -1.26 -2.40
CA ASP A 19 10.30 -0.86 -2.75
C ASP A 19 10.99 -0.15 -1.57
N ASP A 20 10.28 0.76 -0.88
CA ASP A 20 10.79 1.46 0.30
C ASP A 20 11.05 0.50 1.47
N CYS A 21 10.16 -0.47 1.71
CA CYS A 21 10.39 -1.52 2.72
C CYS A 21 11.62 -2.36 2.38
N SER A 22 11.79 -2.73 1.10
CA SER A 22 12.92 -3.52 0.61
C SER A 22 14.23 -2.74 0.73
N LEU A 23 14.22 -1.45 0.40
CA LEU A 23 15.38 -0.57 0.58
C LEU A 23 15.76 -0.46 2.05
N PHE A 24 14.80 -0.29 2.95
CA PHE A 24 15.07 -0.22 4.38
C PHE A 24 15.68 -1.52 4.91
N SER A 25 15.15 -2.69 4.51
CA SER A 25 15.70 -4.01 4.85
C SER A 25 17.16 -4.14 4.37
N ALA A 26 17.44 -3.72 3.14
CA ALA A 26 18.79 -3.76 2.58
C ALA A 26 19.79 -2.84 3.31
N LEU A 27 19.32 -1.68 3.80
CA LEU A 27 20.15 -0.70 4.49
C LEU A 27 20.35 -1.00 5.98
N ASN A 28 19.44 -1.74 6.62
CA ASN A 28 19.46 -2.00 8.05
C ASN A 28 19.45 -3.50 8.36
N GLN A 29 20.64 -4.07 8.61
CA GLN A 29 20.81 -5.47 9.05
C GLN A 29 20.22 -5.78 10.45
N LYS A 30 19.73 -4.76 11.18
CA LYS A 30 19.02 -4.88 12.46
C LYS A 30 17.52 -4.67 12.31
N ALA A 31 17.01 -4.54 11.09
CA ALA A 31 15.58 -4.42 10.88
C ALA A 31 14.89 -5.66 11.47
N ASP A 32 13.75 -5.42 12.13
CA ASP A 32 12.90 -6.49 12.62
C ASP A 32 12.25 -7.15 11.39
N ASP A 33 12.82 -8.28 10.97
CA ASP A 33 12.38 -9.03 9.79
C ASP A 33 10.91 -9.48 9.91
N GLU A 34 10.42 -9.75 11.13
CA GLU A 34 9.02 -10.10 11.35
C GLU A 34 8.11 -8.88 11.16
N ALA A 35 8.47 -7.73 11.73
CA ALA A 35 7.69 -6.52 11.59
C ALA A 35 7.66 -6.00 10.14
N LEU A 36 8.78 -6.06 9.42
CA LEU A 36 8.82 -5.75 8.00
C LEU A 36 8.02 -6.76 7.16
N GLY A 37 8.15 -8.06 7.46
CA GLY A 37 7.34 -9.10 6.83
C GLY A 37 5.84 -8.83 6.97
N GLY A 38 5.40 -8.41 8.16
CA GLY A 38 4.02 -8.01 8.41
C GLY A 38 3.55 -6.83 7.55
N LEU A 39 4.43 -5.85 7.28
CA LEU A 39 4.12 -4.73 6.38
C LEU A 39 4.02 -5.17 4.92
N PHE A 40 4.86 -6.09 4.46
CA PHE A 40 4.74 -6.68 3.12
C PHE A 40 3.41 -7.44 2.96
N ASP A 41 3.03 -8.26 3.94
CA ASP A 41 1.77 -8.99 3.92
C ASP A 41 0.56 -8.04 3.90
N GLU A 42 0.61 -6.97 4.69
CA GLU A 42 -0.43 -5.93 4.69
C GLU A 42 -0.52 -5.23 3.32
N ALA A 43 0.61 -4.96 2.67
CA ALA A 43 0.68 -4.35 1.34
C ALA A 43 0.04 -5.25 0.28
N VAL A 44 0.40 -6.54 0.27
CA VAL A 44 -0.14 -7.54 -0.66
C VAL A 44 -1.63 -7.74 -0.45
N LYS A 45 -2.08 -7.80 0.81
CA LYS A 45 -3.50 -7.89 1.14
C LYS A 45 -4.27 -6.68 0.64
N LEU A 46 -3.77 -5.47 0.90
CA LEU A 46 -4.38 -4.23 0.41
C LEU A 46 -4.47 -4.23 -1.12
N TYR A 47 -3.41 -4.66 -1.81
CA TYR A 47 -3.40 -4.77 -3.27
C TYR A 47 -4.52 -5.67 -3.77
N ASN A 48 -4.62 -6.89 -3.24
CA ASN A 48 -5.65 -7.85 -3.64
C ASN A 48 -7.06 -7.30 -3.36
N ASP A 49 -7.29 -6.77 -2.15
CA ASP A 49 -8.59 -6.21 -1.75
C ASP A 49 -9.03 -5.07 -2.68
N LEU A 50 -8.13 -4.14 -3.01
CA LEU A 50 -8.44 -3.02 -3.90
C LEU A 50 -8.61 -3.49 -5.35
N ARG A 51 -7.83 -4.47 -5.82
CA ARG A 51 -7.99 -5.05 -7.16
C ARG A 51 -9.33 -5.72 -7.33
N ASP A 52 -9.80 -6.44 -6.32
CA ASP A 52 -11.12 -7.08 -6.32
C ASP A 52 -12.23 -6.02 -6.36
N LYS A 53 -12.14 -4.99 -5.51
CA LYS A 53 -13.09 -3.85 -5.52
C LYS A 53 -13.12 -3.15 -6.88
N VAL A 54 -11.96 -2.88 -7.47
CA VAL A 54 -11.86 -2.21 -8.77
C VAL A 54 -12.49 -3.04 -9.90
N ASN A 55 -12.42 -4.37 -9.83
CA ASN A 55 -13.01 -5.26 -10.83
C ASN A 55 -14.48 -5.61 -10.57
N ALA A 56 -15.03 -5.25 -9.41
CA ALA A 56 -16.43 -5.51 -9.08
C ALA A 56 -17.38 -4.85 -10.08
N LYS A 57 -18.54 -5.47 -10.30
CA LYS A 57 -19.63 -4.83 -11.06
C LYS A 57 -20.24 -3.74 -10.18
N VAL A 58 -20.21 -2.51 -10.68
CA VAL A 58 -20.73 -1.33 -9.97
C VAL A 58 -21.86 -0.70 -10.76
N GLU A 59 -23.00 -0.53 -10.10
CA GLU A 59 -24.12 0.25 -10.61
C GLU A 59 -23.92 1.74 -10.27
N GLY A 60 -24.26 2.64 -11.21
CA GLY A 60 -24.12 4.08 -11.01
C GLY A 60 -22.80 4.70 -11.52
N LYS A 61 -22.38 5.83 -10.92
CA LYS A 61 -21.26 6.66 -11.41
C LYS A 61 -19.89 6.05 -11.08
N LYS A 62 -19.35 5.23 -11.98
CA LYS A 62 -18.04 4.57 -11.85
C LYS A 62 -16.88 5.50 -11.44
N SER A 63 -16.84 6.74 -11.93
CA SER A 63 -15.77 7.68 -11.56
C SER A 63 -15.77 8.05 -10.07
N ALA A 64 -16.94 8.15 -9.44
CA ALA A 64 -17.04 8.45 -8.00
C ALA A 64 -16.62 7.23 -7.18
N TYR A 65 -17.00 6.03 -7.62
CA TYR A 65 -16.58 4.79 -7.01
C TYR A 65 -15.04 4.63 -7.02
N TYR A 66 -14.40 4.80 -8.17
CA TYR A 66 -12.94 4.70 -8.26
C TYR A 66 -12.22 5.80 -7.45
N ALA A 67 -12.80 7.00 -7.34
CA ALA A 67 -12.25 8.04 -6.47
C ALA A 67 -12.27 7.64 -4.99
N GLY A 68 -13.34 6.99 -4.54
CA GLY A 68 -13.40 6.42 -3.18
C GLY A 68 -12.36 5.33 -2.94
N ILE A 69 -12.12 4.45 -3.93
CA ILE A 69 -11.04 3.45 -3.86
C ILE A 69 -9.67 4.14 -3.77
N ARG A 70 -9.43 5.21 -4.55
CA ARG A 70 -8.17 5.96 -4.46
C ARG A 70 -7.99 6.57 -3.08
N GLN A 71 -9.04 7.11 -2.48
CA GLN A 71 -8.97 7.63 -1.12
C GLN A 71 -8.61 6.52 -0.11
N GLU A 72 -9.26 5.36 -0.20
CA GLU A 72 -8.95 4.20 0.64
C GLU A 72 -7.50 3.73 0.47
N LEU A 73 -7.01 3.68 -0.77
CA LEU A 73 -5.61 3.36 -1.08
C LEU A 73 -4.66 4.29 -0.33
N LEU A 74 -4.84 5.60 -0.48
CA LEU A 74 -3.95 6.59 0.12
C LEU A 74 -3.99 6.55 1.65
N GLU A 75 -5.18 6.49 2.25
CA GLU A 75 -5.33 6.45 3.71
C GLU A 75 -4.65 5.22 4.33
N LYS A 76 -4.79 4.05 3.69
CA LYS A 76 -4.18 2.81 4.19
C LYS A 76 -2.68 2.78 3.96
N THR A 77 -2.20 3.22 2.80
CA THR A 77 -0.76 3.33 2.54
C THR A 77 -0.11 4.34 3.49
N ASP A 78 -0.75 5.48 3.79
CA ASP A 78 -0.23 6.45 4.77
C ASP A 78 -0.09 5.83 6.17
N ALA A 79 -1.08 5.04 6.61
CA ALA A 79 -1.00 4.32 7.88
C ALA A 79 0.15 3.30 7.90
N MET A 80 0.43 2.64 6.77
CA MET A 80 1.57 1.73 6.64
C MET A 80 2.91 2.47 6.69
N TYR A 81 3.02 3.64 6.05
CA TYR A 81 4.22 4.48 6.16
C TYR A 81 4.47 4.97 7.59
N GLN A 82 3.42 5.23 8.37
CA GLN A 82 3.57 5.56 9.78
C GLN A 82 4.23 4.40 10.55
N LYS A 83 3.77 3.16 10.34
CA LYS A 83 4.38 1.96 10.93
C LYS A 83 5.84 1.78 10.49
N LEU A 84 6.13 1.94 9.19
CA LEU A 84 7.50 1.86 8.68
C LEU A 84 8.40 2.94 9.32
N SER A 85 7.89 4.16 9.49
CA SER A 85 8.62 5.25 10.17
C SER A 85 8.94 4.92 11.63
N GLU A 86 8.03 4.28 12.34
CA GLU A 86 8.26 3.84 13.73
C GLU A 86 9.34 2.76 13.79
N LEU A 87 9.33 1.79 12.87
CA LEU A 87 10.37 0.77 12.75
C LEU A 87 11.75 1.41 12.50
N ILE A 88 11.84 2.35 11.56
CA ILE A 88 13.09 3.08 11.28
C ILE A 88 13.61 3.81 12.54
N LYS A 89 12.73 4.46 13.30
CA LYS A 89 13.12 5.16 14.53
C LYS A 89 13.58 4.21 15.63
N ALA A 90 13.04 3.00 15.68
CA ALA A 90 13.44 1.98 16.64
C ALA A 90 14.82 1.41 16.33
N THR A 91 15.17 1.25 15.05
CA THR A 91 16.48 0.70 14.63
C THR A 91 17.62 1.73 14.66
N ALA A 92 17.31 3.02 14.61
CA ALA A 92 18.29 4.11 14.68
C ALA A 92 18.79 4.44 16.09
N LYS A 93 18.26 3.77 17.13
CA LYS A 93 18.73 3.87 18.52
C LYS A 93 19.72 2.77 18.86
#